data_AF-A0A5N6J5T4-F1
#
_entry.id   AF-A0A5N6J5T4-F1
#
_cell.length_a   1.000
_cell.length_b   1.000
_cell.length_c   1.000
_cell.angle_alpha   90.00
_cell.angle_beta   90.00
_cell.angle_gamma   90.00
#
_symmetry.space_group_name_H-M   'P 1'
#
loop_
_entity.id
_entity.type
_entity.pdbx_description
1 polymer ?
#
loop_
_entity_poly.entity_id
_entity_poly.type
_entity_poly.pdbx_seq_one_letter_code
_entity_poly.pdbx_strand_id
1 'polypeptide(L)'
;MANEMEYTRLGTSGLKISKVILGAMSYGTKEWQDWVLNEDEALPLIEHAYKRGINTWDTVRNFHSRITDRILHDQNKTKQNKK
;
A
#
# COMPACT_ATOMS: atom_id res chain seq x y z
N MET A 1 -9.89 -22.77 1.66
CA MET A 1 -10.37 -21.42 2.03
C MET A 1 -9.15 -20.54 2.22
N ALA A 2 -9.18 -19.29 1.77
CA ALA A 2 -8.14 -18.35 2.13
C ALA A 2 -8.23 -18.06 3.64
N ASN A 3 -7.15 -18.25 4.40
CA ASN A 3 -7.10 -17.74 5.76
C ASN A 3 -7.33 -16.23 5.75
N GLU A 4 -8.11 -15.73 6.71
CA GLU A 4 -8.24 -14.31 6.98
C GLU A 4 -6.88 -13.69 7.38
N MET A 5 -6.74 -12.39 7.18
CA MET A 5 -5.51 -11.67 7.53
C MET A 5 -5.25 -11.71 9.03
N GLU A 6 -4.06 -12.17 9.42
CA GLU A 6 -3.58 -12.06 10.79
C GLU A 6 -3.01 -10.65 11.05
N TYR A 7 -3.19 -10.16 12.28
CA TYR A 7 -2.68 -8.87 12.70
C TYR A 7 -1.87 -9.01 13.99
N THR A 8 -0.80 -8.23 14.10
CA THR A 8 0.08 -8.22 15.28
C THR A 8 0.41 -6.79 15.72
N ARG A 9 0.96 -6.65 16.93
CA ARG A 9 1.47 -5.38 17.43
C ARG A 9 2.86 -5.11 16.87
N LEU A 10 3.12 -3.89 16.41
CA LEU A 10 4.47 -3.49 16.00
C LEU A 10 5.33 -3.23 17.24
N GLY A 11 6.13 -4.23 17.63
CA GLY A 11 6.98 -4.16 18.82
C GLY A 11 6.18 -3.81 20.07
N THR A 12 6.68 -2.85 20.85
CA THR A 12 6.00 -2.32 22.04
C THR A 12 5.05 -1.15 21.75
N SER A 13 4.90 -0.75 20.49
CA SER A 13 4.06 0.38 20.11
C SER A 13 2.56 0.08 20.26
N GLY A 14 1.73 1.12 20.23
CA GLY A 14 0.26 1.00 20.17
C GLY A 14 -0.27 0.47 18.82
N LEU A 15 0.58 0.35 17.80
CA LEU A 15 0.15 0.08 16.43
C LEU A 15 -0.13 -1.40 16.18
N LYS A 16 -1.28 -1.66 15.54
CA LYS A 16 -1.68 -2.99 15.08
C LYS A 16 -1.55 -3.08 13.55
N ILE A 17 -0.64 -3.92 13.09
CA ILE A 17 -0.27 -4.08 11.68
C ILE A 17 -0.69 -5.45 11.14
N SER A 18 -0.91 -5.56 9.84
CA SER A 18 -1.08 -6.85 9.16
C SER A 18 0.22 -7.65 9.23
N LYS A 19 0.11 -8.97 9.39
CA LYS A 19 1.28 -9.87 9.46
C LYS A 19 2.09 -9.89 8.17
N VAL A 20 1.43 -9.59 7.04
CA VAL A 20 2.07 -9.29 5.75
C VAL A 20 2.06 -7.78 5.53
N ILE A 21 3.19 -7.24 5.09
CA ILE A 21 3.36 -5.83 4.71
C ILE A 21 3.53 -5.77 3.19
N LEU A 22 2.82 -4.87 2.51
CA LEU A 22 3.01 -4.67 1.08
C LEU A 22 4.13 -3.66 0.84
N GLY A 23 5.19 -4.08 0.15
CA GLY A 23 6.22 -3.18 -0.37
C GLY A 23 5.71 -2.41 -1.59
N ALA A 24 5.88 -1.09 -1.58
CA ALA A 24 5.42 -0.18 -2.63
C ALA A 24 6.52 0.26 -3.60
N MET A 25 7.73 -0.32 -3.51
CA MET A 25 8.87 0.04 -4.37
C MET A 25 8.57 -0.16 -5.87
N SER A 26 7.70 -1.11 -6.21
CA SER A 26 7.33 -1.38 -7.60
C SER A 26 6.19 -0.50 -8.12
N TYR A 27 5.71 0.50 -7.37
CA TYR A 27 4.62 1.39 -7.78
C TYR A 27 5.13 2.80 -8.01
N GLY A 28 4.94 3.34 -9.21
CA GLY A 28 5.46 4.67 -9.56
C GLY A 28 5.37 4.95 -11.06
N THR A 29 6.47 5.45 -11.64
CA THR A 29 6.61 5.69 -13.07
C THR A 29 7.63 4.73 -13.68
N LYS A 30 7.28 4.11 -14.82
CA LYS A 30 8.21 3.31 -15.63
C LYS A 30 9.43 4.10 -16.13
N GLU A 31 9.35 5.43 -16.12
CA GLU A 31 10.51 6.31 -16.41
C GLU A 31 11.66 6.10 -15.42
N TRP A 32 11.37 5.61 -14.20
CA TRP A 32 12.39 5.33 -13.22
C TRP A 32 13.13 4.01 -13.49
N GLN A 33 12.37 2.93 -13.68
CA GLN A 33 12.87 1.58 -13.96
C GLN A 33 11.79 0.75 -14.68
N ASP A 34 12.20 -0.14 -15.58
CA ASP A 34 11.27 -0.93 -16.42
C ASP A 34 10.35 -1.88 -15.62
N TRP A 35 10.77 -2.29 -14.42
CA TRP A 35 10.01 -3.19 -13.54
C TRP A 35 8.99 -2.46 -12.67
N VAL A 36 8.91 -1.13 -12.75
CA VAL A 36 7.93 -0.33 -12.04
C VAL A 36 6.59 -0.43 -12.74
N LEU A 37 5.52 -0.45 -11.96
CA LEU A 37 4.14 -0.46 -12.43
C LEU A 37 3.59 0.95 -12.34
N ASN A 38 3.02 1.43 -13.46
CA ASN A 38 2.32 2.70 -13.50
C ASN A 38 1.01 2.62 -12.71
N GLU A 39 0.37 3.75 -12.46
CA GLU A 39 -0.84 3.84 -11.63
C GLU A 39 -1.94 2.84 -12.04
N ASP A 40 -2.23 2.73 -13.33
CA ASP A 40 -3.26 1.82 -13.86
C ASP A 40 -2.95 0.34 -13.60
N GLU A 41 -1.67 -0.04 -13.54
CA GLU A 41 -1.22 -1.40 -13.25
C GLU A 41 -1.13 -1.66 -11.73
N ALA A 42 -0.76 -0.63 -10.97
CA ALA A 42 -0.56 -0.71 -9.52
C ALA A 42 -1.89 -0.71 -8.74
N LEU A 43 -2.87 0.09 -9.16
CA LEU A 43 -4.14 0.27 -8.44
C LEU A 43 -4.90 -1.05 -8.22
N PRO A 44 -5.06 -1.95 -9.21
CA PRO A 44 -5.73 -3.23 -9.00
C PRO A 44 -5.01 -4.13 -7.97
N LEU A 45 -3.67 -4.09 -7.92
CA LEU A 45 -2.88 -4.86 -6.96
C LEU A 45 -3.05 -4.33 -5.54
N ILE A 46 -3.03 -3.00 -5.39
CA ILE A 46 -3.26 -2.33 -4.10
C ILE A 46 -4.69 -2.59 -3.62
N GLU A 47 -5.68 -2.52 -4.51
CA GLU A 47 -7.08 -2.81 -4.18
C GLU A 47 -7.25 -4.27 -3.74
N HIS A 48 -6.60 -5.21 -4.43
CA HIS A 48 -6.59 -6.62 -4.04
C HIS A 48 -5.98 -6.79 -2.65
N ALA A 49 -4.79 -6.25 -2.40
CA ALA A 49 -4.13 -6.31 -1.10
C ALA A 49 -5.02 -5.76 0.02
N TYR A 50 -5.69 -4.64 -0.24
CA TYR A 50 -6.63 -4.03 0.69
C TYR A 50 -7.84 -4.93 0.98
N LYS A 51 -8.48 -5.49 -0.05
CA LYS A 51 -9.60 -6.45 0.09
C LYS A 51 -9.20 -7.72 0.85
N ARG A 52 -7.90 -8.06 0.85
CA ARG A 52 -7.32 -9.18 1.60
C ARG A 52 -6.92 -8.81 3.03
N GLY A 53 -7.17 -7.58 3.47
CA GLY A 53 -6.93 -7.13 4.84
C GLY A 53 -5.55 -6.54 5.10
N ILE A 54 -4.68 -6.42 4.08
CA ILE A 54 -3.37 -5.76 4.25
C ILE A 54 -3.62 -4.28 4.57
N ASN A 55 -3.09 -3.81 5.69
CA ASN A 55 -3.29 -2.44 6.18
C ASN A 55 -1.97 -1.66 6.36
N THR A 56 -0.84 -2.33 6.18
CA THR A 56 0.49 -1.78 6.39
C THR A 56 1.27 -1.83 5.08
N TRP A 57 1.85 -0.69 4.72
CA TRP A 57 2.54 -0.48 3.44
C TRP A 57 3.94 0.02 3.75
N ASP A 58 4.94 -0.64 3.18
CA ASP A 58 6.32 -0.17 3.20
C ASP A 58 6.55 0.67 1.94
N THR A 59 6.97 1.92 2.11
CA THR A 59 7.18 2.86 1.00
C THR A 59 8.53 3.53 1.14
N VAL A 60 9.09 3.96 0.02
CA VAL A 60 10.36 4.68 -0.05
C VAL A 60 10.16 6.06 -0.63
N ARG A 61 10.74 7.07 0.02
CA ARG A 61 10.74 8.44 -0.48
C ARG A 61 11.88 8.62 -1.48
N ASN A 62 11.64 8.28 -2.74
CA ASN A 62 12.57 8.57 -3.83
C ASN A 62 12.17 9.87 -4.55
N PHE A 63 13.01 10.43 -5.42
CA PHE A 63 12.75 11.72 -6.12
C PHE A 63 11.43 11.74 -6.92
N HIS A 64 10.88 10.57 -7.25
CA HIS A 64 9.59 10.34 -7.94
C HIS A 64 8.42 9.94 -7.00
N SER A 65 8.63 9.98 -5.67
CA SER A 65 7.67 9.59 -4.61
C SER A 65 6.37 10.37 -4.57
N ARG A 66 6.25 11.48 -5.31
CA ARG A 66 5.04 12.31 -5.33
C ARG A 66 3.82 11.56 -5.86
N ILE A 67 4.00 10.55 -6.71
CA ILE A 67 2.89 9.75 -7.27
C ILE A 67 2.46 8.68 -6.26
N THR A 68 3.40 7.92 -5.70
CA THR A 68 3.12 6.89 -4.69
C THR A 68 2.47 7.48 -3.44
N ASP A 69 2.99 8.60 -2.94
CA ASP A 69 2.41 9.32 -1.80
C ASP A 69 1.00 9.84 -2.10
N ARG A 70 0.75 10.31 -3.34
CA ARG A 70 -0.57 10.78 -3.77
C ARG A 70 -1.59 9.65 -3.87
N ILE A 71 -1.21 8.51 -4.45
CA ILE A 71 -2.09 7.33 -4.56
C ILE A 71 -2.47 6.83 -3.16
N LEU A 72 -1.50 6.71 -2.24
CA LEU A 72 -1.76 6.31 -0.86
C LEU A 72 -2.61 7.33 -0.10
N HIS A 73 -2.42 8.63 -0.35
CA HIS A 73 -3.21 9.69 0.24
C HIS A 73 -4.66 9.67 -0.24
N ASP A 74 -4.90 9.51 -1.54
CA ASP A 74 -6.25 9.49 -2.12
C ASP A 74 -7.05 8.27 -1.65
N GLN A 75 -6.42 7.09 -1.53
CA GLN A 75 -7.03 5.91 -0.92
C GLN A 75 -7.44 6.13 0.55
N ASN A 76 -6.66 6.89 1.31
CA ASN A 76 -6.99 7.20 2.70
C ASN A 76 -8.11 8.25 2.83
N LYS A 77 -8.27 9.17 1.86
CA LYS A 77 -9.42 10.09 1.81
C LYS A 77 -10.74 9.38 1.54
N THR A 78 -10.74 8.36 0.69
CA THR A 78 -11.94 7.56 0.41
C THR A 78 -12.48 6.86 1.67
N LYS A 79 -11.60 6.58 2.66
CA LYS A 79 -11.98 6.02 3.96
C LYS A 79 -12.63 7.02 4.91
N GLN A 80 -12.27 8.31 4.84
CA GLN A 80 -12.83 9.33 5.73
C GLN A 80 -14.22 9.80 5.30
N ASN A 81 -14.52 9.78 4.00
CA ASN A 81 -15.82 10.20 3.46
C ASN A 81 -16.89 9.09 3.42
N LYS A 82 -16.56 7.89 3.90
CA LYS A 82 -17.50 6.76 4.04
C LYS A 82 -17.85 6.43 5.50
N LYS A 83 -17.60 7.37 6.41
CA LYS A 83 -18.16 7.37 7.78
C LYS A 83 -19.33 8.32 7.86
#